data_AF-A0A433PUJ5-F1
#
_entry.id   AF-A0A433PUJ5-F1
#
_cell.length_a   1.000
_cell.length_b   1.000
_cell.length_c   1.000
_cell.angle_alpha   90.00
_cell.angle_beta   90.00
_cell.angle_gamma   90.00
#
_symmetry.space_group_name_H-M   'P 1'
#
loop_
_entity.id
_entity.type
_entity.pdbx_description
1 polymer ?
#
loop_
_entity_poly.entity_id
_entity_poly.type
_entity_poly.pdbx_seq_one_letter_code
_entity_poly.pdbx_strand_id
1 'polypeptide(L)'
;MGAIDEIDNLRSKNDCCLVIDGESLQLCLDHFWEEFIEIAVRLPVVVACRCSPTQKADITRLIKTYTQKRVLSIGDGGNDVSMIQAADVGVGIVGKEGMQASLAADFSITQFSHLTTLLRKWR
;
A
#
# COMPACT_ATOMS: atom_id res chain seq x y z
N MET A 1 17.41 -5.02 17.98
CA MET A 1 18.66 -5.26 17.22
C MET A 1 18.39 -6.05 15.93
N GLY A 2 17.70 -7.20 15.94
CA GLY A 2 17.50 -7.99 14.70
C GLY A 2 16.77 -7.31 13.53
N ALA A 3 15.66 -6.60 13.76
CA ALA A 3 14.86 -6.04 12.66
C ALA A 3 15.55 -4.88 11.92
N ILE A 4 16.29 -4.02 12.63
CA ILE A 4 16.99 -2.90 11.99
C ILE A 4 18.19 -3.38 11.17
N ASP A 5 18.89 -4.40 11.64
CA ASP A 5 20.03 -4.99 10.91
C ASP A 5 19.57 -5.61 9.59
N GLU A 6 18.39 -6.25 9.56
CA GLU A 6 17.78 -6.77 8.33
C GLU A 6 17.35 -5.65 7.37
N ILE A 7 16.76 -4.57 7.89
CA ILE A 7 16.40 -3.38 7.11
C ILE A 7 17.66 -2.74 6.51
N ASP A 8 18.71 -2.53 7.30
CA ASP A 8 19.96 -1.94 6.83
C ASP A 8 20.67 -2.82 5.78
N ASN A 9 20.59 -4.14 5.91
CA ASN A 9 21.11 -5.06 4.90
C ASN A 9 20.43 -4.87 3.52
N LEU A 10 19.18 -4.41 3.49
CA LEU A 10 18.45 -4.13 2.25
C LEU A 10 18.87 -2.82 1.58
N ARG A 11 19.52 -1.87 2.29
CA ARG A 11 19.99 -0.60 1.69
C ARG A 11 20.90 -0.81 0.47
N SER A 12 21.63 -1.92 0.45
CA SER A 12 22.59 -2.29 -0.61
C SER A 12 21.98 -3.17 -1.71
N LYS A 13 20.74 -3.66 -1.54
CA LYS A 13 20.06 -4.58 -2.47
C LYS A 13 18.85 -3.90 -3.09
N ASN A 14 19.04 -3.30 -4.27
CA ASN A 14 17.95 -2.64 -5.00
C ASN A 14 17.11 -3.61 -5.87
N ASP A 15 17.45 -4.90 -5.94
CA ASP A 15 16.76 -5.89 -6.77
C ASP A 15 16.28 -7.08 -5.92
N CYS A 16 15.50 -6.78 -4.89
CA CYS A 16 14.89 -7.79 -4.03
C CYS A 16 13.47 -7.41 -3.62
N CYS A 17 12.72 -8.38 -3.09
CA CYS A 17 11.38 -8.20 -2.55
C CYS A 17 11.45 -8.17 -1.01
N LEU A 18 10.79 -7.19 -0.39
CA LEU A 18 10.58 -7.17 1.06
C LEU A 18 9.22 -7.79 1.39
N VAL A 19 9.21 -8.78 2.28
CA VAL A 19 7.98 -9.33 2.88
C VAL A 19 7.96 -8.93 4.35
N ILE A 20 6.89 -8.28 4.80
CA ILE A 20 6.76 -7.79 6.18
C ILE A 20 5.36 -8.12 6.73
N ASP A 21 5.29 -8.65 7.95
CA ASP A 21 4.02 -8.91 8.61
C ASP A 21 3.47 -7.68 9.35
N GLY A 22 2.21 -7.74 9.78
CA GLY A 22 1.53 -6.62 10.42
C GLY A 22 2.19 -6.18 11.73
N GLU A 23 2.74 -7.10 12.52
CA GLU A 23 3.42 -6.75 13.78
C GLU A 23 4.75 -6.04 13.52
N SER A 24 5.57 -6.57 12.61
CA SER A 24 6.84 -5.92 12.22
C SER A 24 6.61 -4.59 11.52
N LEU A 25 5.56 -4.49 10.69
CA LEU A 25 5.15 -3.23 10.07
C LEU A 25 4.78 -2.21 11.13
N GLN A 26 4.02 -2.58 12.16
CA GLN A 26 3.68 -1.65 13.24
C GLN A 26 4.92 -1.14 13.95
N LEU A 27 5.85 -2.04 14.30
CA LEU A 27 7.11 -1.66 14.93
C LEU A 27 7.90 -0.66 14.08
N CYS A 28 7.95 -0.89 12.76
CA CYS A 28 8.59 0.03 11.83
C CYS A 28 7.88 1.38 11.79
N LEU A 29 6.54 1.41 11.70
CA LEU A 29 5.77 2.65 11.67
C LEU A 29 5.89 3.46 12.97
N ASP A 30 6.00 2.80 14.12
CA ASP A 30 6.06 3.46 15.42
C ASP A 30 7.46 4.00 15.78
N HIS A 31 8.53 3.30 15.34
CA HIS A 31 9.88 3.57 15.82
C HIS A 31 10.93 3.83 14.74
N PHE A 32 10.74 3.33 13.52
CA PHE A 32 11.77 3.29 12.46
C PHE A 32 11.19 3.68 11.10
N TRP A 33 10.23 4.60 11.09
CA TRP A 33 9.41 4.85 9.92
C TRP A 33 10.23 5.49 8.80
N GLU A 34 11.23 6.31 9.13
CA GLU A 34 12.12 6.98 8.17
C GLU A 34 13.00 5.98 7.44
N GLU A 35 13.66 5.08 8.17
CA GLU A 35 14.52 4.05 7.59
C GLU A 35 13.71 3.05 6.77
N PHE A 36 12.56 2.63 7.31
CA PHE A 36 11.66 1.71 6.63
C PHE A 36 11.17 2.29 5.29
N ILE A 37 10.68 3.54 5.28
CA ILE A 37 10.13 4.13 4.04
C ILE A 37 11.22 4.42 3.02
N GLU A 38 12.42 4.86 3.45
CA GLU A 38 13.57 5.11 2.56
C GLU A 38 13.90 3.86 1.73
N ILE A 39 13.85 2.69 2.35
CA ILE A 39 14.11 1.40 1.69
C ILE A 39 12.89 0.95 0.90
N ALA A 40 11.70 0.97 1.50
CA ALA A 40 10.49 0.43 0.88
C ALA A 40 10.18 1.07 -0.48
N VAL A 41 10.41 2.38 -0.65
CA VAL A 41 10.14 3.08 -1.92
C VAL A 41 11.21 2.85 -3.00
N ARG A 42 12.38 2.31 -2.64
CA ARG A 42 13.47 2.00 -3.57
C ARG A 42 13.38 0.56 -4.10
N LEU A 43 12.73 -0.32 -3.36
CA LEU A 43 12.58 -1.72 -3.74
C LEU A 43 11.59 -1.88 -4.91
N PRO A 44 11.80 -2.87 -5.80
CA PRO A 44 10.88 -3.15 -6.88
C PRO A 44 9.52 -3.65 -6.37
N VAL A 45 9.49 -4.38 -5.24
CA VAL A 45 8.26 -4.94 -4.65
C VAL A 45 8.36 -4.96 -3.12
N VAL A 46 7.25 -4.60 -2.46
CA VAL A 46 7.02 -4.81 -1.03
C VAL A 46 5.70 -5.55 -0.85
N VAL A 47 5.71 -6.62 -0.07
CA VAL A 47 4.54 -7.43 0.28
C VAL A 47 4.30 -7.30 1.78
N ALA A 48 3.26 -6.54 2.16
CA ALA A 48 2.80 -6.47 3.54
C ALA A 48 1.69 -7.51 3.77
N CYS A 49 1.82 -8.37 4.78
CA CYS A 49 0.86 -9.41 5.07
C CYS A 49 0.28 -9.27 6.49
N ARG A 50 -0.92 -9.80 6.72
CA ARG A 50 -1.64 -9.72 8.02
C ARG A 50 -1.85 -8.28 8.54
N CYS A 51 -1.92 -7.29 7.65
CA CYS A 51 -2.13 -5.90 8.05
C CYS A 51 -3.56 -5.60 8.48
N SER A 52 -3.70 -4.75 9.51
CA SER A 52 -4.98 -4.17 9.89
C SER A 52 -5.45 -3.11 8.87
N PRO A 53 -6.76 -2.78 8.81
CA PRO A 53 -7.26 -1.68 7.97
C PRO A 53 -6.54 -0.35 8.22
N THR A 54 -6.20 -0.07 9.49
CA THR A 54 -5.48 1.14 9.89
C THR A 54 -4.06 1.15 9.33
N GLN A 55 -3.32 0.04 9.46
CA GLN A 55 -1.96 -0.10 8.93
C GLN A 55 -1.91 0.11 7.41
N LYS A 56 -2.90 -0.41 6.67
CA LYS A 56 -3.02 -0.18 5.22
C LYS A 56 -3.19 1.31 4.89
N ALA A 57 -3.98 2.03 5.67
CA ALA A 57 -4.15 3.48 5.50
C ALA A 57 -2.89 4.25 5.87
N ASP A 58 -2.21 3.88 6.95
CA ASP A 58 -1.02 4.56 7.44
C ASP A 58 0.15 4.41 6.47
N ILE A 59 0.40 3.22 5.93
CA ILE A 59 1.43 3.04 4.91
C ILE A 59 1.13 3.83 3.63
N THR A 60 -0.14 3.94 3.25
CA THR A 60 -0.56 4.75 2.09
C THR A 60 -0.23 6.22 2.30
N ARG A 61 -0.56 6.78 3.49
CA ARG A 61 -0.25 8.18 3.84
C ARG A 61 1.25 8.41 3.92
N LEU A 62 1.99 7.46 4.47
CA LEU A 62 3.45 7.53 4.58
C LEU A 62 4.11 7.56 3.20
N ILE A 63 3.75 6.66 2.29
CA ILE A 63 4.26 6.66 0.90
C ILE A 63 3.94 7.98 0.21
N LYS A 64 2.69 8.45 0.32
CA LYS A 64 2.24 9.72 -0.28
C LYS A 64 3.07 10.90 0.24
N THR A 65 3.24 10.99 1.55
CA THR A 65 3.94 12.11 2.20
C THR A 65 5.44 12.06 1.95
N TYR A 66 6.05 10.87 1.98
CA TYR A 66 7.49 10.73 1.77
C TYR A 66 7.87 10.96 0.30
N THR A 67 7.12 10.37 -0.64
CA THR A 67 7.47 10.45 -2.06
C THR A 67 7.00 11.72 -2.75
N GLN A 68 5.99 12.41 -2.21
CA GLN A 68 5.29 13.54 -2.84
C GLN A 68 4.76 13.19 -4.25
N LYS A 69 4.53 11.90 -4.53
CA LYS A 69 3.95 11.40 -5.78
C LYS A 69 2.48 11.05 -5.57
N ARG A 70 1.75 10.92 -6.67
CA ARG A 70 0.36 10.42 -6.65
C ARG A 70 0.35 8.94 -6.28
N VAL A 71 -0.43 8.60 -5.25
CA VAL A 71 -0.63 7.22 -4.80
C VAL A 71 -2.03 6.76 -5.23
N LEU A 72 -2.10 5.56 -5.80
CA LEU A 72 -3.35 4.87 -6.10
C LEU A 72 -3.50 3.66 -5.18
N SER A 73 -4.67 3.53 -4.56
CA SER A 73 -5.03 2.37 -3.75
C SER A 73 -6.21 1.64 -4.38
N ILE A 74 -6.18 0.31 -4.34
CA ILE A 74 -7.22 -0.56 -4.88
C ILE A 74 -7.62 -1.64 -3.88
N GLY A 75 -8.91 -1.93 -3.77
CA GLY A 75 -9.43 -2.97 -2.88
C GLY A 75 -10.88 -3.34 -3.20
N ASP A 76 -11.36 -4.46 -2.65
CA ASP A 76 -12.71 -5.00 -2.89
C ASP A 76 -13.55 -5.09 -1.61
N GLY A 77 -12.90 -5.11 -0.43
CA GLY A 77 -13.54 -5.31 0.86
C GLY A 77 -13.66 -4.06 1.72
N GLY A 78 -14.49 -4.16 2.77
CA GLY A 78 -14.64 -3.09 3.77
C GLY A 78 -13.35 -2.76 4.54
N ASN A 79 -12.42 -3.71 4.63
CA ASN A 79 -11.10 -3.55 5.24
C ASN A 79 -10.14 -2.68 4.40
N ASP A 80 -10.46 -2.40 3.14
CA ASP A 80 -9.65 -1.56 2.25
C ASP A 80 -10.14 -0.12 2.18
N VAL A 81 -11.32 0.19 2.72
CA VAL A 81 -11.96 1.52 2.63
C VAL A 81 -11.04 2.63 3.11
N SER A 82 -10.43 2.48 4.28
CA SER A 82 -9.53 3.50 4.84
C SER A 82 -8.26 3.69 4.00
N MET A 83 -7.76 2.63 3.36
CA MET A 83 -6.60 2.68 2.47
C MET A 83 -6.93 3.38 1.15
N ILE A 84 -8.12 3.08 0.60
CA ILE A 84 -8.66 3.72 -0.61
C ILE A 84 -8.82 5.22 -0.39
N GLN A 85 -9.42 5.62 0.74
CA GLN A 85 -9.65 7.03 1.07
C GLN A 85 -8.38 7.80 1.44
N ALA A 86 -7.31 7.11 1.86
CA ALA A 86 -6.03 7.74 2.17
C ALA A 86 -5.19 8.08 0.92
N ALA A 87 -5.47 7.45 -0.22
CA ALA A 87 -4.76 7.64 -1.47
C ALA A 87 -5.16 8.95 -2.18
N ASP A 88 -4.46 9.29 -3.26
CA ASP A 88 -4.90 10.37 -4.17
C ASP A 88 -5.97 9.89 -5.14
N VAL A 89 -5.94 8.59 -5.47
CA VAL A 89 -6.93 7.92 -6.30
C VAL A 89 -7.32 6.60 -5.64
N GLY A 90 -8.58 6.48 -5.28
CA GLY A 90 -9.19 5.25 -4.79
C GLY A 90 -9.88 4.48 -5.90
N VAL A 91 -9.57 3.19 -6.05
CA VAL A 91 -10.26 2.28 -6.96
C VAL A 91 -10.91 1.15 -6.17
N GLY A 92 -12.22 1.04 -6.27
CA GLY A 92 -12.97 -0.07 -5.67
C GLY A 92 -13.23 -1.15 -6.72
N ILE A 93 -13.01 -2.40 -6.35
CA ILE A 93 -13.48 -3.55 -7.12
C ILE A 93 -14.83 -3.97 -6.55
N VAL A 94 -15.81 -4.23 -7.42
CA VAL A 94 -17.12 -4.74 -7.00
C VAL A 94 -16.93 -6.14 -6.40
N GLY A 95 -17.04 -6.23 -5.07
CA GLY A 95 -16.94 -7.48 -4.33
C GLY A 95 -18.18 -8.36 -4.49
N LYS A 96 -18.01 -9.68 -4.30
CA LYS A 96 -19.12 -10.64 -4.30
C LYS A 96 -19.97 -10.56 -3.03
N GLU A 97 -19.34 -10.21 -1.91
CA GLU A 97 -19.95 -10.23 -0.57
C GLU A 97 -20.33 -8.83 -0.07
N GLY A 98 -20.02 -7.78 -0.86
CA GLY A 98 -20.32 -6.40 -0.51
C GLY A 98 -19.70 -5.38 -1.48
N MET A 99 -20.18 -4.15 -1.41
CA MET A 99 -19.76 -3.04 -2.28
C MET A 99 -19.07 -1.91 -1.52
N GLN A 100 -18.61 -2.14 -0.28
CA GLN A 100 -18.07 -1.10 0.60
C GLN A 100 -16.88 -0.36 -0.03
N ALA A 101 -15.90 -1.09 -0.56
CA ALA A 101 -14.76 -0.50 -1.27
C ALA A 101 -15.22 0.28 -2.53
N SER A 102 -16.14 -0.30 -3.31
CA SER A 102 -16.71 0.34 -4.50
C SER A 102 -17.48 1.62 -4.21
N LEU A 103 -18.19 1.70 -3.09
CA LEU A 103 -18.97 2.88 -2.70
C LEU A 103 -18.09 3.99 -2.11
N ALA A 104 -16.93 3.63 -1.55
CA ALA A 104 -15.99 4.56 -0.95
C ALA A 104 -14.91 5.08 -1.92
N ALA A 105 -14.80 4.50 -3.11
CA ALA A 105 -13.76 4.79 -4.10
C ALA A 105 -14.17 5.87 -5.11
N ASP A 106 -13.18 6.55 -5.70
CA ASP A 106 -13.38 7.51 -6.79
C ASP A 106 -13.83 6.83 -8.09
N PHE A 107 -13.28 5.63 -8.35
CA PHE A 107 -13.64 4.79 -9.48
C PHE A 107 -14.04 3.40 -9.02
N SER A 108 -15.04 2.83 -9.68
CA SER A 108 -15.45 1.44 -9.47
C SER A 108 -15.21 0.61 -10.74
N ILE A 109 -14.62 -0.57 -10.57
CA ILE A 109 -14.39 -1.56 -11.63
C ILE A 109 -14.89 -2.94 -11.21
N THR A 110 -15.25 -3.78 -12.16
CA THR A 110 -15.75 -5.13 -11.86
C THR A 110 -14.66 -6.19 -11.71
N GLN A 111 -13.45 -5.95 -12.25
CA GLN A 111 -12.32 -6.88 -12.21
C GLN A 111 -11.00 -6.10 -12.23
N PHE A 112 -9.96 -6.63 -11.57
CA PHE A 112 -8.64 -5.99 -11.52
C PHE A 112 -8.04 -5.75 -12.91
N SER A 113 -8.26 -6.65 -13.88
CA SER A 113 -7.78 -6.50 -15.27
C SER A 113 -8.25 -5.20 -15.94
N HIS A 114 -9.40 -4.66 -15.53
CA HIS A 114 -9.96 -3.41 -16.06
C HIS A 114 -9.18 -2.17 -15.60
N LEU A 115 -8.33 -2.27 -14.56
CA LEU A 115 -7.47 -1.18 -14.10
C LEU A 115 -6.54 -0.69 -15.22
N THR A 116 -6.03 -1.60 -16.04
CA THR A 116 -5.13 -1.23 -17.16
C THR A 116 -5.83 -0.37 -18.20
N THR A 117 -7.08 -0.69 -18.53
CA THR A 117 -7.93 0.13 -19.42
C THR A 117 -8.26 1.47 -18.79
N LEU A 118 -8.55 1.49 -17.49
CA LEU A 118 -8.82 2.71 -16.74
C LEU A 118 -7.62 3.67 -16.82
N LEU A 119 -6.40 3.19 -16.54
CA LEU A 119 -5.19 4.01 -16.51
C LEU A 119 -4.68 4.41 -17.90
N ARG A 120 -4.86 3.56 -18.92
CA ARG A 120 -4.40 3.85 -20.30
C ARG A 120 -5.14 5.00 -20.98
N LYS A 121 -6.36 5.31 -20.57
CA LYS A 121 -7.17 6.39 -21.17
C LYS A 121 -6.72 7.80 -20.80
N TRP A 122 -5.68 7.95 -19.97
CA TRP A 122 -5.20 9.24 -19.43
C TRP A 122 -3.79 9.61 -19.90
N ARG A 123 -3.37 9.13 -21.08
CA ARG A 123 -2.20 9.68 -21.79
C ARG A 123 -2.61 10.76 -22.76
#